data_AF-A0A3Q0JLP1-F1
#
_entry.id   AF-A0A3Q0JLP1-F1
#
_cell.length_a   1.000
_cell.length_b   1.000
_cell.length_c   1.000
_cell.angle_alpha   90.00
_cell.angle_beta   90.00
_cell.angle_gamma   90.00
#
_symmetry.space_group_name_H-M   'P 1'
#
loop_
_entity.id
_entity.type
_entity.pdbx_description
1 polymer ?
#
loop_
_entity_poly.entity_id
_entity_poly.type
_entity_poly.pdbx_seq_one_letter_code
_entity_poly.pdbx_strand_id
1 'polypeptide(L)'
;MVALLCQLVFTDVSRGYICASMIVVLQFNYFLCTGSELIDSGVANIHRSVFNNLWYTCDSDVWKLLLPIVLVSQKPRHFKFMRFYIIDYRSFVSSLRVAYSLFVVFTKFS
;
A
#
# COMPACT_ATOMS: atom_id res chain seq x y z
N MET A 1 -22.15 2.52 -17.83
CA MET A 1 -22.52 3.08 -16.50
C MET A 1 -21.52 4.11 -15.97
N VAL A 2 -20.20 3.86 -15.99
CA VAL A 2 -19.18 4.83 -15.54
C VAL A 2 -19.18 6.13 -16.38
N ALA A 3 -19.37 6.04 -17.70
CA ALA A 3 -19.43 7.21 -18.58
C ALA A 3 -20.64 8.14 -18.32
N LEU A 4 -21.78 7.58 -17.90
CA LEU A 4 -22.98 8.35 -17.54
C LEU A 4 -22.84 9.03 -16.18
N LEU A 5 -22.13 8.39 -15.23
CA LEU A 5 -21.76 9.02 -13.96
C LEU A 5 -20.79 10.19 -14.15
N CYS A 6 -19.86 10.09 -15.12
CA CYS A 6 -19.02 11.22 -15.52
C CYS A 6 -19.89 12.38 -16.01
N GLN A 7 -20.81 12.16 -16.95
CA GLN A 7 -21.60 13.26 -17.51
C GLN A 7 -22.52 13.97 -16.49
N LEU A 8 -23.00 13.27 -15.45
CA LEU A 8 -23.83 13.86 -14.39
C LEU A 8 -23.04 14.66 -13.34
N VAL A 9 -21.76 14.38 -13.13
CA VAL A 9 -20.89 15.10 -12.17
C VAL A 9 -20.29 16.38 -12.77
N PHE A 10 -20.18 16.45 -14.10
CA PHE A 10 -19.47 17.49 -14.84
C PHE A 10 -20.31 18.71 -15.26
N THR A 11 -21.45 18.99 -14.60
CA THR A 11 -22.22 20.22 -14.87
C THR A 11 -21.62 21.47 -14.23
N ASP A 12 -20.75 21.33 -13.22
CA ASP A 12 -19.99 22.41 -12.59
C ASP A 12 -18.49 22.13 -12.69
N VAL A 13 -17.74 23.07 -13.30
CA VAL A 13 -16.27 22.97 -13.49
C VAL A 13 -15.56 22.70 -12.16
N SER A 14 -15.99 23.37 -11.08
CA SER A 14 -15.44 23.20 -9.72
C SER A 14 -15.59 21.78 -9.17
N ARG A 15 -16.68 21.07 -9.48
CA ARG A 15 -16.96 19.71 -8.99
C ARG A 15 -16.13 18.66 -9.73
N GLY A 16 -15.91 18.87 -11.03
CA GLY A 16 -14.99 18.06 -11.82
C GLY A 16 -13.57 18.08 -11.27
N TYR A 17 -13.07 19.27 -10.88
CA TYR A 17 -11.74 19.41 -10.27
C TYR A 17 -11.63 18.68 -8.92
N ILE A 18 -12.65 18.76 -8.06
CA ILE A 18 -12.64 18.05 -6.76
C ILE A 18 -12.58 16.54 -6.99
N CYS A 19 -13.43 15.99 -7.87
CA CYS A 19 -13.44 14.56 -8.16
C CYS A 19 -12.12 14.07 -8.77
N ALA A 20 -11.54 14.83 -9.70
CA ALA A 20 -10.24 14.51 -10.28
C ALA A 20 -9.13 14.49 -9.22
N SER A 21 -9.12 15.47 -8.31
CA SER A 21 -8.13 15.51 -7.22
C SER A 21 -8.25 14.31 -6.27
N MET A 22 -9.48 13.88 -5.94
CA MET A 22 -9.70 12.70 -5.09
C MET A 22 -9.19 11.41 -5.74
N ILE A 23 -9.37 11.25 -7.05
CA ILE A 23 -8.87 10.09 -7.81
C ILE A 23 -7.33 10.06 -7.80
N VAL A 24 -6.68 11.21 -8.02
CA VAL A 24 -5.21 11.30 -8.01
C VAL A 24 -4.64 10.93 -6.64
N VAL A 25 -5.26 11.42 -5.56
CA VAL A 25 -4.84 11.09 -4.18
C VAL A 25 -5.02 9.60 -3.88
N LEU A 26 -6.12 8.98 -4.32
CA LEU A 26 -6.34 7.54 -4.17
C LEU A 26 -5.31 6.72 -4.95
N GLN A 27 -4.96 7.13 -6.16
CA GLN A 27 -3.96 6.47 -6.99
C GLN A 27 -2.58 6.49 -6.31
N PHE A 28 -2.19 7.63 -5.76
CA PHE A 28 -0.93 7.76 -5.02
C PHE A 28 -0.92 6.89 -3.76
N ASN A 29 -2.04 6.86 -3.03
CA ASN A 29 -2.20 5.99 -1.85
C ASN A 29 -2.06 4.51 -2.21
N TYR A 30 -2.68 4.07 -3.32
CA TYR A 30 -2.56 2.71 -3.83
C TYR A 30 -1.12 2.33 -4.17
N PHE A 31 -0.37 3.23 -4.83
CA PHE A 31 1.02 2.98 -5.19
C PHE A 31 1.90 2.80 -3.95
N LEU A 32 1.70 3.63 -2.91
CA LEU A 32 2.41 3.50 -1.64
C LEU A 32 2.06 2.18 -0.92
N CYS A 33 0.80 1.77 -0.91
CA CYS A 33 0.38 0.49 -0.30
C CYS A 33 0.92 -0.72 -1.06
N THR A 34 0.97 -0.65 -2.38
CA THR A 34 1.56 -1.72 -3.19
C THR A 34 3.07 -1.81 -2.92
N GLY A 35 3.74 -0.67 -2.82
CA GLY A 35 5.16 -0.61 -2.47
C GLY A 35 5.47 -1.16 -1.07
N SER A 36 4.63 -0.87 -0.07
CA SER A 36 4.80 -1.44 1.28
C SER A 36 4.66 -2.95 1.28
N GLU A 37 3.66 -3.49 0.58
CA GLU A 37 3.44 -4.94 0.52
C GLU A 37 4.57 -5.64 -0.24
N LEU A 38 5.02 -5.06 -1.36
CA LEU A 38 6.09 -5.66 -2.16
C LEU A 38 7.38 -5.81 -1.34
N ILE A 39 7.69 -4.81 -0.52
CA ILE A 39 8.85 -4.87 0.38
C ILE A 39 8.63 -5.95 1.45
N ASP A 40 7.46 -6.01 2.07
CA ASP A 40 7.19 -6.95 3.15
C ASP A 40 7.20 -8.42 2.67
N SER A 41 6.53 -8.67 1.55
CA SER A 41 6.55 -9.98 0.86
C SER A 41 7.95 -10.35 0.35
N GLY A 42 8.73 -9.38 -0.15
CA GLY A 42 10.12 -9.60 -0.56
C GLY A 42 11.00 -10.01 0.61
N VAL A 43 10.86 -9.33 1.76
CA VAL A 43 11.59 -9.65 2.99
C VAL A 43 11.19 -11.04 3.52
N ALA A 44 9.91 -11.38 3.52
CA ALA A 44 9.42 -12.71 3.90
C ALA A 44 9.94 -13.82 2.98
N ASN A 45 10.06 -13.55 1.67
CA ASN A 45 10.62 -14.49 0.72
C ASN A 45 12.12 -14.71 0.93
N ILE A 46 12.90 -13.65 1.22
CA ILE A 46 14.32 -13.78 1.57
C ILE A 46 14.48 -14.67 2.81
N HIS A 47 13.64 -14.44 3.83
CA HIS A 47 13.64 -15.27 5.03
C HIS A 47 13.37 -16.75 4.71
N ARG A 48 12.30 -17.03 3.96
CA ARG A 48 11.93 -18.41 3.58
C ARG A 48 13.03 -19.08 2.74
N SER A 49 13.64 -18.35 1.80
CA SER A 49 14.72 -18.87 0.96
C SER A 49 15.98 -19.19 1.75
N VAL A 50 16.33 -18.37 2.75
CA VAL A 50 17.47 -18.67 3.64
C VAL A 50 17.22 -19.93 4.46
N PHE A 51 16.01 -20.09 5.01
CA PHE A 51 15.66 -21.28 5.80
C PHE A 51 15.58 -22.56 4.96
N ASN A 52 15.18 -22.47 3.69
CA ASN A 52 15.08 -23.61 2.80
C ASN A 52 16.43 -24.07 2.21
N ASN A 53 17.49 -23.28 2.39
CA ASN A 53 18.85 -23.66 1.99
C ASN A 53 19.56 -24.44 3.10
N LEU A 54 20.59 -25.22 2.75
CA LEU A 54 21.42 -25.96 3.71
C LEU A 54 22.38 -25.01 4.48
N TRP A 55 21.84 -24.04 5.20
CA TRP A 55 22.59 -23.02 5.93
C TRP A 55 23.60 -23.60 6.93
N TYR A 56 23.32 -24.79 7.46
CA TYR A 56 24.18 -25.55 8.38
C TYR A 56 25.41 -26.18 7.71
N THR A 57 25.44 -26.25 6.37
CA THR A 57 26.61 -26.71 5.60
C THR A 57 27.47 -25.56 5.09
N CYS A 58 27.06 -24.31 5.31
CA CYS A 58 27.76 -23.13 4.84
C CYS A 58 28.98 -22.84 5.72
N ASP A 59 30.02 -22.25 5.12
CA ASP A 59 31.22 -21.84 5.84
C ASP A 59 30.88 -20.78 6.90
N SER A 60 31.62 -20.80 8.01
CA SER A 60 31.36 -19.96 9.17
C SER A 60 31.42 -18.46 8.85
N ASP A 61 32.21 -18.07 7.85
CA ASP A 61 32.31 -16.67 7.42
C ASP A 61 31.12 -16.22 6.56
N VAL A 62 30.55 -17.12 5.76
CA VAL A 62 29.32 -16.85 5.00
C VAL A 62 28.11 -16.79 5.94
N TRP A 63 28.07 -17.66 6.96
CA TRP A 63 27.01 -17.65 7.95
C TRP A 63 26.97 -16.35 8.78
N LYS A 64 28.14 -15.81 9.15
CA LYS A 64 28.24 -14.50 9.85
C LYS A 64 27.65 -13.35 9.03
N LEU A 65 27.78 -13.40 7.70
CA LEU A 65 27.19 -12.41 6.78
C LEU A 65 25.68 -12.61 6.61
N LEU A 66 25.19 -13.85 6.65
CA LEU A 66 23.78 -14.19 6.48
C LEU A 66 22.93 -13.88 7.72
N LEU A 67 23.50 -14.08 8.91
CA LEU A 67 22.87 -13.84 10.22
C LEU A 67 22.18 -12.47 10.35
N PRO A 68 22.83 -11.33 10.03
CA PRO A 68 22.17 -10.02 10.10
C PRO A 68 21.03 -9.87 9.09
N ILE A 69 21.14 -10.49 7.90
CA ILE A 69 20.07 -10.47 6.88
C ILE A 69 18.83 -11.22 7.38
N VAL A 70 19.03 -12.36 8.04
CA VAL A 70 17.95 -13.13 8.67
C VAL A 70 17.31 -12.37 9.83
N LEU A 71 18.13 -11.77 10.71
CA LEU A 71 17.63 -10.98 11.84
C LEU A 71 16.85 -9.74 11.39
N VAL A 72 17.28 -9.09 10.31
CA VAL A 72 16.57 -7.95 9.73
C VAL A 72 15.27 -8.38 9.06
N SER A 73 15.25 -9.57 8.43
CA SER A 73 14.05 -10.06 7.72
C SER A 73 12.94 -10.58 8.63
N GLN A 74 13.26 -10.95 9.88
CA GLN A 74 12.26 -11.35 10.88
C GLN A 74 11.36 -10.19 11.35
N LYS A 75 11.75 -8.93 11.13
CA LYS A 75 10.96 -7.76 11.52
C LYS A 75 10.22 -7.23 10.29
N PRO A 76 8.88 -7.34 10.22
CA PRO A 76 8.13 -6.82 9.09
C PRO A 76 8.36 -5.30 8.98
N ARG A 77 8.85 -4.87 7.83
CA ARG A 77 9.17 -3.48 7.54
C ARG A 77 8.00 -2.85 6.80
N HIS A 78 6.89 -2.68 7.50
CA HIS A 78 5.80 -1.87 6.97
C HIS A 78 6.26 -0.41 6.84
N PHE A 79 5.87 0.26 5.76
CA PHE A 79 5.97 1.71 5.71
C PHE A 79 5.05 2.28 6.80
N LYS A 80 5.66 2.80 7.87
CA LYS A 80 4.95 3.50 8.93
C LYS A 80 5.00 4.98 8.63
N PHE A 81 3.86 5.60 8.34
CA PHE A 81 3.79 7.05 8.29
C PHE A 81 3.79 7.57 9.73
N MET A 82 4.92 8.17 10.14
CA MET A 82 5.07 8.87 11.43
C MET A 82 4.48 8.08 12.63
N ARG A 83 4.69 6.76 12.69
CA ARG A 83 4.27 5.88 13.82
C ARG A 83 2.77 5.65 14.02
N PHE A 84 1.87 6.44 13.41
CA PHE A 84 0.41 6.33 13.60
C PHE A 84 -0.30 5.53 12.51
N TYR A 85 0.26 5.47 11.31
CA TYR A 85 -0.41 4.85 10.17
C TYR A 85 0.46 3.73 9.59
N ILE A 86 -0.04 2.50 9.69
CA ILE A 86 0.53 1.35 8.99
C ILE A 86 -0.06 1.38 7.59
N ILE A 87 0.81 1.61 6.60
CA ILE A 87 0.43 1.53 5.19
C ILE A 87 0.30 0.04 4.85
N ASP A 88 -0.95 -0.40 4.70
CA ASP A 88 -1.36 -1.77 4.42
C ASP A 88 -2.66 -1.72 3.59
N TYR A 89 -3.01 -2.78 2.87
CA TYR A 89 -4.25 -2.87 2.07
C TYR A 89 -5.49 -2.61 2.90
N ARG A 90 -5.49 -3.00 4.18
CA ARG A 90 -6.61 -2.74 5.08
C ARG A 90 -6.84 -1.24 5.29
N SER A 91 -5.75 -0.49 5.41
CA SER A 91 -5.74 0.97 5.51
C SER A 91 -6.18 1.62 4.20
N PHE A 92 -5.76 1.07 3.05
CA PHE A 92 -6.23 1.52 1.73
C PHE A 92 -7.75 1.36 1.55
N VAL A 93 -8.31 0.20 1.93
CA VAL A 93 -9.76 -0.05 1.85
C VAL A 93 -10.53 0.93 2.73
N SER A 94 -10.00 1.27 3.90
CA SER A 94 -10.60 2.31 4.76
C SER A 94 -10.60 3.68 4.08
N SER A 95 -9.47 4.09 3.49
CA SER A 95 -9.38 5.33 2.71
C SER A 95 -10.36 5.37 1.55
N LEU A 96 -10.51 4.26 0.82
CA LEU A 96 -11.42 4.14 -0.31
C LEU A 96 -12.88 4.23 0.12
N ARG A 97 -13.23 3.64 1.27
CA ARG A 97 -14.58 3.77 1.86
C ARG A 97 -14.90 5.22 2.22
N VAL A 98 -13.96 5.94 2.83
CA VAL A 98 -14.13 7.36 3.16
C VAL A 98 -14.30 8.20 1.89
N ALA A 99 -13.48 7.96 0.87
CA ALA A 99 -13.59 8.65 -0.41
C ALA A 99 -14.94 8.40 -1.09
N TYR A 100 -15.44 7.17 -1.05
CA TYR A 100 -16.77 6.83 -1.58
C TYR A 100 -17.89 7.52 -0.80
N SER A 101 -17.84 7.52 0.54
CA SER A 101 -18.82 8.23 1.36
C SER A 101 -18.86 9.72 1.05
N LEU A 102 -17.70 10.36 0.90
CA LEU A 102 -17.60 11.76 0.49
C LEU A 102 -18.21 12.00 -0.89
N PHE A 103 -17.89 11.14 -1.86
CA PHE A 103 -18.47 11.23 -3.20
C PHE A 103 -20.01 11.14 -3.17
N VAL A 104 -20.55 10.17 -2.43
CA VAL A 104 -22.02 10.03 -2.29
C VAL A 104 -22.63 11.28 -1.67
N VAL A 105 -22.06 11.83 -0.59
CA VAL A 105 -22.54 13.08 0.03
C VAL A 105 -22.54 14.23 -0.98
N PHE A 106 -21.44 14.41 -1.72
CA PHE A 106 -21.35 15.46 -2.74
C PHE A 106 -22.37 15.31 -3.88
N THR A 107 -22.73 14.07 -4.24
CA THR A 107 -23.77 13.82 -5.25
C THR A 107 -25.20 13.95 -4.72
N LYS A 108 -25.43 13.72 -3.41
CA LYS A 108 -26.76 13.75 -2.77
C LYS A 108 -27.19 15.13 -2.26
N PHE A 109 -26.25 15.98 -1.87
CA PHE A 109 -26.49 17.38 -1.51
C PHE A 109 -26.55 18.31 -2.74
N SER A 110 -26.76 17.74 -3.93
CA SER A 110 -26.87 18.42 -5.22
C SER A 110 -28.30 18.59 -5.67
#